data_AF-A0A8H6M7G2-F1
#
_entry.id   AF-A0A8H6M7G2-F1
#
_cell.length_a   1.000
_cell.length_b   1.000
_cell.length_c   1.000
_cell.angle_alpha   90.00
_cell.angle_beta   90.00
_cell.angle_gamma   90.00
#
_symmetry.space_group_name_H-M   'P 1'
#
loop_
_entity.id
_entity.type
_entity.pdbx_description
1 polymer ?
#
loop_
_entity_poly.entity_id
_entity_poly.type
_entity_poly.pdbx_seq_one_letter_code
_entity_poly.pdbx_strand_id
1 'polypeptide(L)'
;MPYRIEYSSSARAGCKGELKMSGRNKIAKGALRLGTVVEIQGKQSFQWRHWGCTTPKILSNIKEAHPEPTDLDGYEDLTDEDKAKIVKAWQEGHVDPADIPETQAQPGDEPPEKK
;
A
#
# COMPACT_ATOMS: atom_id res chain seq x y z
N MET A 1 7.49 -14.21 -1.22
CA MET A 1 7.78 -13.26 -2.33
C MET A 1 8.28 -11.99 -1.67
N PRO A 2 9.42 -11.40 -2.05
CA PRO A 2 10.00 -10.32 -1.25
C PRO A 2 9.17 -9.04 -1.42
N TYR A 3 8.29 -8.81 -0.46
CA TYR A 3 7.59 -7.54 -0.28
C TYR A 3 8.43 -6.66 0.62
N ARG A 4 8.46 -5.36 0.32
CA ARG A 4 9.23 -4.37 1.06
C ARG A 4 8.38 -3.14 1.30
N ILE A 5 8.39 -2.63 2.52
CA ILE A 5 7.77 -1.36 2.88
C ILE A 5 8.84 -0.37 3.28
N GLU A 6 8.79 0.85 2.75
CA GLU A 6 9.76 1.88 3.11
C GLU A 6 9.19 3.28 2.86
N TYR A 7 9.80 4.27 3.52
CA TYR A 7 9.60 5.65 3.14
C TYR A 7 10.34 5.95 1.84
N SER A 8 9.64 6.58 0.91
CA SER A 8 10.18 6.89 -0.40
C SER A 8 11.37 7.84 -0.29
N SER A 9 12.58 7.36 -0.61
CA SER A 9 13.80 8.20 -0.55
C SER A 9 13.85 9.25 -1.67
N SER A 10 13.07 9.06 -2.75
CA SER A 10 13.04 9.98 -3.90
C SER A 10 11.68 10.02 -4.61
N ALA A 11 11.34 11.16 -5.19
CA ALA A 11 10.07 11.37 -5.90
C ALA A 11 10.03 10.83 -7.36
N ARG A 12 10.84 9.80 -7.64
CA ARG A 12 11.02 9.24 -9.00
C ARG A 12 10.17 8.00 -9.27
N ALA A 13 9.79 7.27 -8.21
CA ALA A 13 9.03 6.04 -8.34
C ALA A 13 7.60 6.34 -8.79
N GLY A 14 7.15 5.66 -9.84
CA GLY A 14 5.76 5.67 -10.28
C GLY A 14 4.97 4.57 -9.59
N CYS A 15 3.76 4.89 -9.15
CA CYS A 15 2.80 3.93 -8.64
C CYS A 15 2.33 3.01 -9.77
N LYS A 16 2.38 1.70 -9.52
CA LYS A 16 1.84 0.66 -10.38
C LYS A 16 0.49 0.11 -9.88
N GLY A 17 -0.17 0.87 -9.01
CA GLY A 17 -1.53 0.59 -8.57
C GLY A 17 -2.53 0.68 -9.72
N GLU A 18 -3.57 -0.13 -9.68
CA GLU A 18 -4.68 -0.08 -10.64
C GLU A 18 -5.59 1.13 -10.40
N LEU A 19 -5.53 1.69 -9.19
CA LEU A 19 -6.28 2.86 -8.81
C LEU A 19 -5.79 4.08 -9.60
N LYS A 20 -6.66 4.56 -10.50
CA LYS A 20 -6.41 5.76 -11.29
C LYS A 20 -6.47 7.01 -10.39
N MET A 21 -5.35 7.35 -9.77
CA MET A 21 -5.18 8.68 -9.22
C MET A 21 -5.06 9.68 -10.38
N SER A 22 -5.96 10.66 -10.44
CA SER A 22 -5.94 11.74 -11.44
C SER A 22 -4.58 12.46 -11.41
N GLY A 23 -3.67 12.11 -12.32
CA GLY A 23 -2.39 12.77 -12.54
C GLY A 23 -1.29 12.56 -11.48
N ARG A 24 -1.58 11.96 -10.31
CA ARG A 24 -0.62 11.80 -9.20
C ARG A 24 0.00 10.40 -9.15
N ASN A 25 0.55 9.95 -10.27
CA ASN A 25 1.18 8.63 -10.35
C ASN A 25 2.58 8.58 -9.72
N LYS A 26 3.14 9.69 -9.25
CA LYS A 26 4.47 9.72 -8.61
C LYS A 26 4.35 9.61 -7.10
N ILE A 27 5.24 8.83 -6.50
CA ILE A 27 5.34 8.68 -5.05
C ILE A 27 6.27 9.78 -4.55
N ALA A 28 5.78 10.71 -3.74
CA ALA A 28 6.58 11.81 -3.20
C ALA A 28 7.70 11.30 -2.27
N LYS A 29 8.74 12.10 -2.05
CA LYS A 29 9.78 11.79 -1.06
C LYS A 29 9.17 11.82 0.35
N GLY A 30 9.47 10.83 1.17
CA GLY A 30 8.93 10.67 2.53
C GLY A 30 7.53 10.04 2.57
N ALA A 31 6.90 9.74 1.43
CA ALA A 31 5.63 9.04 1.41
C ALA A 31 5.83 7.53 1.63
N LEU A 32 4.92 6.90 2.38
CA LEU A 32 4.88 5.47 2.60
C LEU A 32 4.57 4.73 1.27
N ARG A 33 5.45 3.80 0.91
CA ARG A 33 5.29 3.00 -0.31
C ARG A 33 5.53 1.52 -0.06
N LEU A 34 4.81 0.72 -0.83
CA LEU A 34 4.93 -0.73 -0.85
C LEU A 34 5.60 -1.16 -2.15
N GLY A 35 6.70 -1.90 -2.03
CA GLY A 35 7.45 -2.50 -3.11
C GLY A 35 7.16 -3.99 -3.20
N THR A 36 6.90 -4.47 -4.41
CA THR A 36 6.88 -5.90 -4.72
C THR A 36 8.05 -6.22 -5.63
N VAL A 37 8.91 -7.16 -5.26
CA VAL A 37 9.95 -7.66 -6.16
C VAL A 37 9.28 -8.43 -7.29
N VAL A 38 9.54 -7.99 -8.52
CA VAL A 38 9.12 -8.63 -9.74
C VAL A 38 10.34 -8.87 -10.62
N GLU A 39 10.36 -9.99 -11.34
CA GLU A 39 11.39 -10.23 -12.34
C GLU A 39 10.89 -9.73 -13.71
N ILE A 40 11.66 -8.85 -14.34
CA ILE A 40 11.37 -8.34 -15.68
C ILE A 40 12.58 -8.65 -16.54
N GLN A 41 12.40 -9.51 -17.55
CA GLN A 41 13.45 -9.88 -18.51
C GLN A 41 14.73 -10.40 -17.84
N GLY A 42 14.59 -11.27 -16.82
CA GLY A 42 15.71 -11.84 -16.07
C GLY A 42 16.41 -10.87 -15.11
N LYS A 43 15.86 -9.67 -14.89
CA LYS A 43 16.33 -8.71 -13.89
C LYS A 43 15.28 -8.52 -12.81
N GLN A 44 15.69 -8.67 -11.57
CA GLN A 44 14.84 -8.32 -10.43
C GLN A 44 14.68 -6.79 -10.37
N SER A 45 13.43 -6.35 -10.28
CA SER A 45 13.04 -4.95 -10.17
C SER A 45 11.95 -4.79 -9.12
N PHE A 46 11.94 -3.65 -8.45
CA PHE A 46 10.87 -3.34 -7.49
C PHE A 46 9.74 -2.60 -8.17
N GLN A 47 8.54 -3.12 -8.01
CA GLN A 47 7.33 -2.47 -8.44
C GLN A 47 6.72 -1.71 -7.26
N TRP A 48 6.89 -0.39 -7.26
CA TRP A 48 6.44 0.49 -6.19
C TRP A 48 4.98 0.89 -6.35
N ARG A 49 4.28 0.97 -5.22
CA ARG A 49 2.88 1.41 -5.12
C ARG A 49 2.75 2.33 -3.90
N HIS A 50 1.83 3.28 -3.96
CA HIS A 50 1.42 4.00 -2.76
C HIS A 50 0.79 3.02 -1.77
N TRP A 51 0.94 3.27 -0.47
CA TRP A 51 0.27 2.49 0.56
C TRP A 51 -1.26 2.40 0.31
N GLY A 52 -1.91 3.54 0.09
CA GLY A 52 -3.34 3.61 -0.28
C GLY A 52 -3.73 3.02 -1.63
N CYS A 53 -2.76 2.63 -2.49
CA CYS A 53 -3.03 1.88 -3.72
C CYS A 53 -2.92 0.36 -3.54
N THR A 54 -2.65 -0.11 -2.32
CA THR A 54 -2.55 -1.53 -2.03
C THR A 54 -3.95 -2.11 -1.95
N THR A 55 -4.25 -3.02 -2.87
CA THR A 55 -5.54 -3.70 -2.91
C THR A 55 -5.60 -4.81 -1.87
N PRO A 56 -6.80 -5.21 -1.40
CA PRO A 56 -6.97 -6.33 -0.48
C PRO A 56 -6.33 -7.62 -1.01
N LYS A 57 -6.39 -7.83 -2.34
CA LYS A 57 -5.73 -8.97 -2.98
C LYS A 57 -4.21 -8.99 -2.79
N ILE A 58 -3.57 -7.81 -2.84
CA ILE A 58 -2.13 -7.71 -2.59
C ILE A 58 -1.83 -7.94 -1.12
N LEU A 59 -2.62 -7.36 -0.22
CA LEU A 59 -2.50 -7.64 1.22
C LEU A 59 -2.64 -9.14 1.53
N SER A 60 -3.61 -9.84 0.92
CA SER A 60 -3.74 -11.29 1.09
C SER A 60 -2.50 -12.04 0.62
N ASN A 61 -1.97 -11.73 -0.57
CA ASN A 61 -0.75 -12.37 -1.08
C ASN A 61 0.47 -12.08 -0.16
N ILE A 62 0.51 -10.89 0.43
CA ILE A 62 1.55 -10.52 1.40
C ILE A 62 1.38 -11.33 2.67
N LYS A 63 0.17 -11.44 3.20
CA LYS A 63 -0.13 -12.26 4.39
C LYS A 63 0.20 -13.73 4.18
N GLU A 64 -0.02 -14.25 2.97
CA GLU A 64 0.39 -15.60 2.60
C GLU A 64 1.92 -15.78 2.56
N ALA A 65 2.66 -14.73 2.18
CA ALA A 65 4.12 -14.75 2.15
C ALA A 65 4.76 -14.42 3.52
N HIS A 66 4.12 -13.56 4.31
CA HIS A 66 4.55 -12.99 5.57
C HIS A 66 3.34 -13.01 6.53
N PRO A 67 3.19 -14.06 7.35
CA PRO A 67 2.03 -14.22 8.23
C PRO A 67 1.92 -13.08 9.24
N GLU A 68 3.06 -12.52 9.65
CA GLU A 68 3.13 -11.42 10.60
C GLU A 68 3.54 -10.11 9.92
N PRO A 69 2.95 -8.96 10.30
CA PRO A 69 3.31 -7.66 9.75
C PRO A 69 4.74 -7.24 10.11
N THR A 70 5.29 -7.79 11.19
CA THR A 70 6.68 -7.59 11.64
C THR A 70 7.70 -8.26 10.73
N ASP A 71 7.29 -9.29 9.96
CA ASP A 71 8.14 -10.02 9.03
C ASP A 71 8.31 -9.27 7.69
N LEU A 72 7.60 -8.16 7.50
CA LEU A 72 7.80 -7.29 6.34
C LEU A 72 9.16 -6.58 6.39
N ASP A 73 9.90 -6.68 5.29
CA ASP A 73 11.14 -5.96 5.08
C ASP A 73 10.88 -4.44 5.16
N GLY A 74 11.51 -3.79 6.15
CA GLY A 74 11.39 -2.36 6.42
C GLY A 74 10.28 -1.96 7.41
N TYR A 75 9.54 -2.92 7.99
CA TYR A 75 8.58 -2.61 9.06
C TYR A 75 9.22 -1.96 10.28
N GLU A 76 10.45 -2.36 10.63
CA GLU A 76 11.20 -1.82 11.77
C GLU A 76 11.54 -0.32 11.64
N ASP A 77 11.76 0.16 10.41
CA ASP A 77 12.16 1.54 10.09
C ASP A 77 10.97 2.53 10.12
N LEU A 78 9.75 2.00 10.22
CA LEU A 78 8.53 2.80 10.26
C LEU A 78 8.27 3.42 11.63
N THR A 79 7.56 4.55 11.62
CA THR A 79 7.03 5.17 12.83
C THR A 79 5.98 4.27 13.49
N ASP A 80 5.82 4.38 14.81
CA ASP A 80 4.82 3.60 15.56
C ASP A 80 3.38 3.84 15.04
N GLU A 81 3.10 5.04 14.53
CA GLU A 81 1.83 5.38 13.90
C GLU A 81 1.58 4.55 12.62
N ASP A 82 2.55 4.50 11.71
CA ASP A 82 2.42 3.72 10.47
C ASP A 82 2.47 2.21 10.72
N LYS A 83 3.24 1.77 11.73
CA LYS A 83 3.24 0.39 12.22
C LYS A 83 1.84 -0.05 12.67
N ALA A 84 1.15 0.79 13.45
CA ALA A 84 -0.21 0.53 13.89
C ALA A 84 -1.19 0.45 12.70
N LYS A 85 -1.04 1.33 11.69
CA LYS A 85 -1.84 1.27 10.46
C LYS A 85 -1.64 -0.03 9.68
N ILE A 86 -0.40 -0.49 9.55
CA ILE A 86 -0.10 -1.75 8.86
C ILE A 86 -0.71 -2.94 9.60
N VAL A 87 -0.60 -2.96 10.93
CA VAL A 87 -1.21 -4.00 11.76
C VAL A 87 -2.73 -3.99 11.59
N LYS A 88 -3.35 -2.80 11.59
CA LYS A 88 -4.79 -2.65 11.34
C LYS A 88 -5.16 -3.17 9.94
N ALA A 89 -4.44 -2.79 8.90
CA ALA A 89 -4.65 -3.28 7.54
C ALA A 89 -4.44 -4.80 7.42
N TRP A 90 -3.53 -5.37 8.22
CA TRP A 90 -3.35 -6.82 8.34
C TRP A 90 -4.57 -7.49 8.94
N GLN A 91 -5.15 -6.93 10.00
CA GLN A 91 -6.34 -7.48 10.65
C GLN A 91 -7.59 -7.35 9.76
N GLU A 92 -7.78 -6.19 9.14
CA GLU A 92 -8.94 -5.91 8.28
C GLU A 92 -8.82 -6.51 6.87
N GLY A 93 -7.60 -6.87 6.45
CA GLY A 93 -7.32 -7.42 5.13
C GLY A 93 -7.42 -6.42 3.97
N HIS A 94 -7.56 -5.13 4.27
CA HIS A 94 -7.58 -4.03 3.32
C HIS A 94 -6.94 -2.78 3.94
N VAL A 95 -6.44 -1.85 3.10
CA VAL A 95 -5.91 -0.56 3.57
C VAL A 95 -7.08 0.34 3.96
N ASP A 96 -6.91 1.10 5.04
CA ASP A 96 -7.90 2.04 5.53
C ASP A 96 -8.23 3.09 4.44
N PRO A 97 -9.52 3.36 4.15
CA PRO A 97 -9.91 4.35 3.16
C PRO A 97 -9.38 5.76 3.45
N ALA A 98 -9.00 6.07 4.70
CA ALA A 98 -8.36 7.33 5.05
C ALA A 98 -6.93 7.49 4.49
N ASP A 99 -6.20 6.39 4.28
CA ASP A 99 -4.86 6.40 3.67
C ASP A 99 -4.91 6.36 2.13
N ILE A 100 -6.11 6.21 1.56
CA ILE A 100 -6.36 6.35 0.14
C ILE A 100 -6.46 7.85 -0.18
N PRO A 101 -5.58 8.42 -1.03
CA PRO A 101 -5.67 9.84 -1.35
C PRO A 101 -7.01 10.18 -1.99
N GLU A 102 -7.61 11.27 -1.50
CA GLU A 102 -8.94 11.90 -1.72
C GLU A 102 -9.63 11.78 -3.09
N THR A 103 -8.98 11.31 -4.15
CA THR A 103 -9.61 11.01 -5.45
C THR A 103 -10.63 9.86 -5.38
N GLN A 104 -10.77 9.18 -4.24
CA GLN A 104 -11.83 8.19 -3.97
C GLN A 104 -13.00 8.71 -3.12
N ALA A 105 -13.07 9.99 -2.75
CA ALA A 105 -14.29 10.53 -2.13
C ALA A 105 -15.41 10.69 -3.18
N GLN A 106 -15.99 9.57 -3.63
CA GLN A 106 -17.39 9.59 -4.02
C GLN A 106 -18.20 9.56 -2.72
N PRO A 107 -19.05 10.55 -2.42
CA PRO A 107 -20.00 10.45 -1.33
C PRO A 107 -21.02 9.37 -1.73
N GLY A 108 -20.98 8.20 -1.09
CA GLY A 108 -21.80 7.08 -1.54
C GLY A 108 -21.94 5.88 -0.61
N ASP A 109 -21.60 6.01 0.68
CA ASP A 109 -22.09 5.06 1.69
C ASP A 109 -23.07 5.82 2.60
N GLU A 110 -24.26 6.05 2.04
CA GLU A 110 -25.45 6.33 2.86
C GLU A 110 -25.93 4.97 3.39
N PRO A 111 -26.00 4.76 4.71
CA PRO A 111 -26.57 3.53 5.24
C PRO A 111 -28.03 3.45 4.75
N PRO A 112 -28.53 2.27 4.32
CA PRO A 112 -29.88 2.20 3.78
C PRO A 112 -30.88 2.59 4.88
N GLU A 113 -31.53 3.75 4.69
CA GLU A 113 -32.71 4.13 5.47
C GLU A 113 -33.75 3.01 5.33
N LYS A 114 -33.99 2.32 6.44
CA LYS A 114 -35.09 1.38 6.58
C LYS A 114 -36.39 2.17 6.59
N LYS A 115 -37.20 2.01 5.56
CA LYS A 115 -38.61 2.41 5.54
C LYS A 115 -39.50 1.19 5.64
#